data_AF-A0ABD0R4F1-F1
#
_entry.id   AF-A0ABD0R4F1-F1
#
_cell.length_a   1.000
_cell.length_b   1.000
_cell.length_c   1.000
_cell.angle_alpha   90.00
_cell.angle_beta   90.00
_cell.angle_gamma   90.00
#
_symmetry.space_group_name_H-M   'P 1'
#
loop_
_entity.id
_entity.type
_entity.pdbx_description
1 polymer ?
#
loop_
_entity_poly.entity_id
_entity_poly.type
_entity_poly.pdbx_seq_one_letter_code
_entity_poly.pdbx_strand_id
1 'polypeptide(L)'
;KVLRGCSQSMLGNLSLTACQFMEEPGMAVQVRESKHPYDNNTNFEDKVHIPGAIFLSVKFDSRCHTEEGCDELLMASSSDFLHDLHTFSGSHQKWTDFEIP
;
A
#
# COMPACT_ATOMS: atom_id res chain seq x y z
N LYS A 1 -20.15 -25.76 -2.54
CA LYS A 1 -21.18 -26.52 -3.30
C LYS A 1 -20.51 -26.97 -4.60
N VAL A 2 -20.27 -28.26 -4.81
CA VAL A 2 -19.49 -28.75 -5.96
C VAL A 2 -20.44 -29.10 -7.10
N LEU A 3 -20.15 -28.66 -8.33
CA LEU A 3 -20.91 -29.07 -9.52
C LEU A 3 -20.59 -30.54 -9.83
N ARG A 4 -21.53 -31.45 -9.51
CA ARG A 4 -21.45 -32.84 -9.95
C ARG A 4 -22.04 -32.94 -11.35
N GLY A 5 -21.20 -33.18 -12.36
CA GLY A 5 -21.65 -33.43 -13.75
C GLY A 5 -21.30 -32.33 -14.76
N CYS A 6 -20.06 -31.86 -14.78
CA CYS A 6 -19.61 -30.98 -15.86
C CYS A 6 -19.46 -31.80 -17.15
N SER A 7 -20.23 -31.46 -18.19
CA SER A 7 -20.09 -32.07 -19.51
C SER A 7 -18.95 -31.42 -20.30
N GLN A 8 -18.36 -32.14 -21.26
CA GLN A 8 -17.21 -31.66 -22.04
C GLN A 8 -17.47 -30.29 -22.71
N SER A 9 -18.71 -30.02 -23.11
CA SER A 9 -19.13 -28.76 -23.74
C SER A 9 -19.26 -27.59 -22.75
N MET A 10 -19.48 -27.86 -21.47
CA MET A 10 -19.57 -26.83 -20.43
C MET A 10 -18.20 -26.40 -19.92
N LEU A 11 -17.18 -27.26 -20.00
CA LEU A 11 -15.82 -26.96 -19.53
C LEU A 11 -15.24 -25.71 -20.19
N GLY A 12 -15.43 -25.53 -21.49
CA GLY A 12 -14.91 -24.36 -22.23
C GLY A 12 -15.49 -23.05 -21.70
N ASN A 13 -16.82 -23.00 -21.57
CA ASN A 13 -17.52 -21.80 -21.09
C ASN A 13 -17.21 -21.53 -19.61
N LEU A 14 -17.19 -22.58 -18.77
CA LEU A 14 -16.83 -22.45 -17.35
C LEU A 14 -15.40 -21.95 -17.17
N SER A 15 -14.45 -22.45 -17.96
CA SER A 15 -13.07 -21.97 -17.95
C SER A 15 -13.01 -20.51 -18.37
N LEU A 16 -13.72 -20.12 -19.44
CA LEU A 16 -13.70 -18.75 -19.95
C LEU A 16 -14.31 -17.77 -18.93
N THR A 17 -15.45 -18.14 -18.33
CA THR A 17 -16.10 -17.37 -17.27
C THR A 17 -15.20 -17.29 -16.03
N ALA A 18 -14.54 -18.38 -15.63
CA ALA A 18 -13.57 -18.33 -14.53
C ALA A 18 -12.40 -17.38 -14.85
N CYS A 19 -11.85 -17.43 -16.07
CA CYS A 19 -10.80 -16.49 -16.50
C CYS A 19 -11.28 -15.03 -16.51
N GLN A 20 -12.54 -14.76 -16.83
CA GLN A 20 -13.11 -13.41 -16.77
C GLN A 20 -13.20 -12.86 -15.33
N PHE A 21 -13.34 -13.73 -14.32
CA PHE A 21 -13.43 -13.34 -12.92
C PHE A 21 -12.11 -13.49 -12.14
N MET A 22 -11.12 -14.16 -12.74
CA MET A 22 -9.74 -14.20 -12.25
C MET A 22 -8.99 -13.01 -12.84
N GLU A 23 -9.32 -11.81 -12.38
CA GLU A 23 -8.47 -10.65 -12.62
C GLU A 23 -7.13 -10.91 -11.91
N GLU A 24 -6.03 -10.98 -12.68
CA GLU A 24 -4.68 -10.98 -12.11
C GLU A 24 -4.60 -9.77 -11.17
N PRO A 25 -4.23 -9.95 -9.89
CA PRO A 25 -4.12 -8.82 -8.96
C PRO A 25 -3.04 -7.88 -9.48
N GLY A 26 -3.46 -6.83 -10.18
CA GLY A 26 -2.58 -5.79 -10.67
C GLY A 26 -2.02 -5.01 -9.49
N MET A 27 -0.71 -4.89 -9.41
CA MET A 27 -0.07 -4.02 -8.42
C MET A 27 -0.22 -2.57 -8.85
N ALA A 28 -1.14 -1.85 -8.23
CA ALA A 28 -1.24 -0.39 -8.40
C ALA A 28 -0.16 0.29 -7.55
N VAL A 29 0.53 1.28 -8.13
CA VAL A 29 1.60 2.03 -7.48
C VAL A 29 1.18 3.49 -7.32
N GLN A 30 1.35 4.04 -6.12
CA GLN A 30 1.22 5.47 -5.84
C GLN A 30 2.52 5.99 -5.23
N VAL A 31 2.99 7.13 -5.70
CA VAL A 31 4.17 7.83 -5.17
C VAL A 31 3.70 9.09 -4.46
N ARG A 32 4.22 9.34 -3.25
CA ARG A 32 3.96 10.53 -2.43
C ARG A 32 5.28 11.10 -1.93
N GLU A 33 5.44 12.41 -2.02
CA GLU A 33 6.65 13.13 -1.62
C GLU A 33 6.28 14.43 -0.92
N SER A 34 7.11 14.88 0.01
CA SER A 34 7.00 16.21 0.60
C SER A 34 7.69 17.25 -0.27
N LYS A 35 7.46 18.54 0.00
CA LYS A 35 8.23 19.63 -0.61
C LYS A 35 9.70 19.51 -0.18
N HIS A 36 10.64 19.84 -1.06
CA HIS A 36 12.08 19.85 -0.75
C HIS A 36 12.73 21.20 -1.09
N PRO A 37 13.22 21.97 -0.10
CA PRO A 37 13.04 21.76 1.34
C PRO A 37 11.57 21.95 1.76
N TYR A 38 11.14 21.23 2.80
CA TYR A 38 9.83 21.42 3.41
C TYR A 38 9.86 22.66 4.32
N ASP A 39 8.69 23.27 4.51
CA ASP A 39 8.58 24.52 5.28
C ASP A 39 8.61 24.22 6.79
N ASN A 40 9.31 25.06 7.58
CA ASN A 40 9.41 24.88 9.03
C ASN A 40 8.04 24.86 9.71
N ASN A 41 7.90 24.07 10.79
CA ASN A 41 6.69 23.97 11.61
C ASN A 41 5.43 23.56 10.83
N THR A 42 5.59 22.79 9.76
CA THR A 42 4.47 22.31 8.92
C THR A 42 4.02 20.93 9.36
N ASN A 43 2.70 20.71 9.40
CA ASN A 43 2.11 19.38 9.47
C ASN A 43 1.42 19.09 8.14
N PHE A 44 1.72 17.95 7.54
CA PHE A 44 1.09 17.47 6.32
C PHE A 44 0.49 16.10 6.57
N GLU A 45 -0.79 15.94 6.27
CA GLU A 45 -1.50 14.69 6.39
C GLU A 45 -2.07 14.30 5.03
N ASP A 46 -1.96 13.03 4.69
CA ASP A 46 -2.42 12.51 3.41
C ASP A 46 -2.91 11.06 3.54
N LYS A 47 -3.86 10.69 2.69
CA LYS A 47 -4.48 9.36 2.68
C LYS A 47 -4.12 8.61 1.40
N VAL A 48 -3.65 7.38 1.58
CA VAL A 48 -3.46 6.42 0.50
C VAL A 48 -4.64 5.46 0.47
N HIS A 49 -5.26 5.32 -0.70
CA HIS A 49 -6.35 4.38 -0.92
C HIS A 49 -6.20 3.78 -2.32
N ILE A 50 -6.07 2.45 -2.38
CA ILE A 50 -6.02 1.66 -3.62
C ILE A 50 -7.22 0.70 -3.57
N PRO A 51 -8.24 0.91 -4.42
CA PRO A 51 -9.41 0.04 -4.46
C PRO A 51 -9.03 -1.42 -4.74
N GLY A 52 -9.55 -2.34 -3.94
CA GLY A 52 -9.29 -3.78 -4.09
C GLY A 52 -7.92 -4.24 -3.56
N ALA A 53 -7.10 -3.34 -3.00
CA ALA A 53 -5.89 -3.73 -2.31
C ALA A 53 -6.22 -4.55 -1.05
N ILE A 54 -5.48 -5.64 -0.86
CA ILE A 54 -5.55 -6.53 0.31
C ILE A 54 -4.39 -6.32 1.29
N PHE A 55 -3.40 -5.53 0.87
CA PHE A 55 -2.30 -4.99 1.66
C PHE A 55 -1.64 -3.87 0.86
N LEU A 56 -0.82 -3.05 1.52
CA LEU A 56 0.03 -2.04 0.94
C LEU A 56 1.50 -2.37 1.26
N SER A 57 2.37 -2.33 0.26
CA SER A 57 3.82 -2.37 0.47
C SER A 57 4.37 -0.95 0.41
N VAL A 58 4.88 -0.46 1.54
CA VAL A 58 5.45 0.89 1.65
C VAL A 58 6.96 0.80 1.45
N LYS A 59 7.45 1.59 0.50
CA LYS A 59 8.86 1.65 0.10
C LYS A 59 9.37 3.08 0.21
N PHE A 60 10.56 3.24 0.76
CA PHE A 60 11.19 4.55 0.90
C PHE A 60 12.27 4.78 -0.14
N ASP A 61 12.28 5.97 -0.77
CA ASP A 61 13.39 6.39 -1.62
C ASP A 61 14.66 6.57 -0.77
N SER A 62 15.81 6.24 -1.34
CA SER A 62 17.13 6.41 -0.69
C SER A 62 17.43 7.83 -0.21
N ARG A 63 16.73 8.84 -0.74
CA ARG A 63 16.86 10.26 -0.42
C ARG A 63 15.89 10.72 0.68
N CYS A 64 15.05 9.84 1.22
CA CYS A 64 14.17 10.18 2.35
C CYS A 64 15.01 10.65 3.55
N HIS A 65 14.69 11.83 4.04
CA HIS A 65 15.41 12.49 5.13
C HIS A 65 14.51 13.50 5.84
N THR A 66 14.51 13.49 7.16
CA THR A 66 13.93 14.53 8.02
C THR A 66 14.95 14.99 9.06
N GLU A 67 14.69 16.10 9.76
CA GLU A 67 15.52 16.52 10.89
C GLU A 67 15.41 15.51 12.04
N GLU A 68 16.54 14.90 12.39
CA GLU A 68 16.59 13.77 13.33
C GLU A 68 16.12 14.17 14.74
N GLY A 69 15.05 13.54 15.20
CA GLY A 69 14.49 13.74 16.54
C GLY A 69 13.68 15.03 16.71
N CYS A 70 13.50 15.81 15.66
CA CYS A 70 12.62 16.98 15.64
C CYS A 70 11.43 16.78 14.71
N ASP A 71 11.69 16.23 13.52
CA ASP A 71 10.67 15.99 12.51
C ASP A 71 10.42 14.48 12.33
N GLU A 72 9.14 14.11 12.28
CA GLU A 72 8.70 12.73 12.18
C GLU A 72 7.72 12.52 11.02
N LEU A 73 7.86 11.41 10.32
CA LEU A 73 6.84 10.87 9.43
C LEU A 73 6.10 9.76 10.15
N LEU A 74 4.77 9.88 10.20
CA LEU A 74 3.88 8.88 10.75
C LEU A 74 3.09 8.21 9.63
N MET A 75 2.98 6.88 9.69
CA MET A 75 2.08 6.11 8.83
C MET A 75 1.31 5.12 9.68
N ALA A 76 -0.01 5.03 9.45
CA ALA A 76 -0.89 4.13 10.17
C ALA A 76 -1.96 3.57 9.24
N SER A 77 -2.49 2.39 9.56
CA SER A 77 -3.65 1.82 8.87
C SER A 77 -4.96 2.51 9.24
N SER A 78 -5.00 3.20 10.40
CA SER A 78 -6.16 3.90 10.92
C SER A 78 -5.95 5.42 11.00
N SER A 79 -7.03 6.17 10.82
CA SER A 79 -7.01 7.65 10.90
C SER A 79 -6.78 8.21 12.30
N ASP A 80 -6.91 7.38 13.33
CA ASP A 80 -6.61 7.73 14.72
C ASP A 80 -5.17 7.38 15.13
N PHE A 81 -4.36 6.85 14.22
CA PHE A 81 -2.96 6.47 14.44
C PHE A 81 -2.76 5.42 15.56
N LEU A 82 -3.76 4.59 15.82
CA LEU A 82 -3.69 3.54 16.84
C LEU A 82 -3.28 2.17 16.29
N HIS A 83 -3.45 1.94 14.99
CA HIS A 83 -3.19 0.66 14.34
C HIS A 83 -2.05 0.76 13.33
N ASP A 84 -1.15 -0.23 13.37
CA ASP A 84 0.01 -0.37 12.48
C ASP A 84 0.79 0.95 12.34
N LEU A 85 1.01 1.63 13.47
CA LEU A 85 1.71 2.91 13.50
C LEU A 85 3.21 2.68 13.31
N HIS A 86 3.75 3.35 12.28
CA HIS A 86 5.17 3.43 12.02
C HIS A 86 5.62 4.88 12.07
N THR A 87 6.72 5.13 12.79
CA THR A 87 7.32 6.44 12.97
C THR A 87 8.73 6.44 12.42
N PHE A 88 9.05 7.43 11.59
CA PHE A 88 10.36 7.57 10.97
C PHE A 88 10.91 8.98 11.17
N SER A 89 12.20 9.09 11.46
CA SER A 89 12.91 10.36 11.60
C SER A 89 14.37 10.21 11.18
N GLY A 90 15.00 11.29 10.74
CA GLY A 90 16.41 11.29 10.30
C GLY A 90 16.58 10.71 8.90
N SER A 91 17.69 10.02 8.65
CA SER A 91 18.07 9.53 7.32
C SER A 91 17.47 8.17 6.94
N HIS A 92 17.39 7.93 5.64
CA HIS A 92 16.88 6.69 5.02
C HIS A 92 17.45 5.39 5.63
N GLN A 93 18.66 5.40 6.19
CA GLN A 93 19.24 4.20 6.83
C GLN A 93 18.42 3.68 8.02
N LYS A 94 17.62 4.55 8.64
CA LYS A 94 16.71 4.19 9.74
C LYS A 94 15.29 3.88 9.26
N TRP A 95 15.01 4.14 7.99
CA TRP A 95 13.68 4.01 7.41
C TRP A 95 13.58 2.61 6.80
N THR A 96 12.77 1.77 7.43
CA THR A 96 12.60 0.38 7.00
C THR A 96 11.31 0.26 6.21
N ASP A 97 11.38 -0.35 5.03
CA ASP A 97 10.19 -0.75 4.27
C ASP A 97 9.29 -1.66 5.11
N PHE A 98 7.97 -1.55 4.93
CA PHE A 98 7.02 -2.35 5.68
C PHE A 98 5.73 -2.60 4.88
N GLU A 99 4.87 -3.46 5.43
CA GLU A 99 3.58 -3.80 4.83
C GLU A 99 2.46 -3.46 5.79
N ILE A 100 1.37 -2.90 5.25
CA ILE A 100 0.14 -2.60 5.99
C ILE A 100 -0.97 -3.49 5.44
N PRO A 101 -1.74 -4.20 6.28
CA PRO A 101 -2.91 -4.98 5.85
C PRO A 101 -4.01 -4.14 5.21
#